data_AF-A0A941G563-F1
#
_entry.id   AF-A0A941G563-F1
#
_cell.length_a   1.000
_cell.length_b   1.000
_cell.length_c   1.000
_cell.angle_alpha   90.00
_cell.angle_beta   90.00
_cell.angle_gamma   90.00
#
_symmetry.space_group_name_H-M   'P 1'
#
loop_
_entity.id
_entity.type
_entity.pdbx_description
1 polymer ?
#
loop_
_entity_poly.entity_id
_entity_poly.type
_entity_poly.pdbx_seq_one_letter_code
_entity_poly.pdbx_strand_id
1 'polypeptide(L)'
;MGRPSKLTDAQWEAIGKRLLAGESTSALAREFGVSKGAVSSRFSKRTETIKAVANQLVAADRAMANLNVSEQIAARSLADDLKAISEHLAGAARYGSATAHRLALIAHTESEKIDDTAPTNSESVEALKGVALLTKMANSASEIGLNLLRANKEQIDGLNRGDDEAPAGLEHFYGDSAT
;
A
#
# COMPACT_ATOMS: atom_id res chain seq x y z
N MET A 1 -0.48 -8.05 33.47
CA MET A 1 -0.87 -9.16 32.56
C MET A 1 -2.33 -8.97 32.18
N GLY A 2 -2.62 -8.53 30.95
CA GLY A 2 -3.97 -8.22 30.50
C GLY A 2 -4.87 -9.46 30.47
N ARG A 3 -6.10 -9.32 30.96
CA ARG A 3 -7.09 -10.41 31.06
C ARG A 3 -7.32 -11.04 29.67
N PRO A 4 -7.17 -12.37 29.50
CA PRO A 4 -7.39 -13.01 28.22
C PRO A 4 -8.85 -12.81 27.76
N SER A 5 -9.02 -12.57 26.47
CA SER A 5 -10.32 -12.52 25.78
C SER A 5 -11.18 -13.73 26.18
N LYS A 6 -12.44 -13.50 26.57
CA LYS A 6 -13.41 -14.56 26.89
C LYS A 6 -13.74 -15.48 25.71
N LEU A 7 -13.49 -15.02 24.48
CA LEU A 7 -13.81 -15.72 23.25
C LEU A 7 -12.54 -16.11 22.48
N THR A 8 -12.62 -17.24 21.79
CA THR A 8 -11.63 -17.72 20.83
C THR A 8 -11.70 -16.96 19.51
N ASP A 9 -10.66 -17.02 18.70
CA ASP A 9 -10.65 -16.37 17.38
C ASP A 9 -11.73 -16.93 16.44
N ALA A 10 -12.01 -18.23 16.50
CA ALA A 10 -13.09 -18.86 15.74
C ALA A 10 -14.49 -18.30 16.14
N GLN A 11 -14.72 -18.06 17.43
CA GLN A 11 -15.96 -17.43 17.90
C GLN A 11 -16.06 -15.98 17.44
N TRP A 12 -14.95 -15.24 17.46
CA TRP A 12 -14.92 -13.89 16.91
C TRP A 12 -15.17 -13.87 15.40
N GLU A 13 -14.63 -14.83 14.65
CA GLU A 13 -14.90 -14.96 13.21
C GLU A 13 -16.38 -15.27 12.93
N ALA A 14 -17.00 -16.15 13.73
CA ALA A 14 -18.41 -16.48 13.62
C ALA A 14 -19.31 -15.25 13.86
N ILE A 15 -19.00 -14.45 14.89
CA ILE A 15 -19.68 -13.15 15.14
C ILE A 15 -19.53 -12.23 13.92
N GLY A 16 -18.32 -12.13 13.36
CA GLY A 16 -18.05 -11.29 12.18
C GLY A 16 -18.86 -11.70 10.95
N LYS A 17 -18.94 -13.01 10.64
CA LYS A 17 -19.75 -13.55 9.54
C LYS A 17 -21.25 -13.24 9.71
N ARG A 18 -21.77 -13.41 10.92
CA ARG A 18 -23.19 -13.14 11.23
C ARG A 18 -23.54 -11.65 11.21
N LEU A 19 -22.62 -10.78 11.64
CA LEU A 19 -22.76 -9.33 11.48
C LEU A 19 -22.83 -8.91 10.01
N LEU A 20 -22.02 -9.53 9.15
CA LEU A 20 -22.07 -9.28 7.70
C LEU A 20 -23.38 -9.76 7.08
N ALA A 21 -23.96 -10.85 7.60
CA ALA A 21 -25.27 -11.35 7.20
C ALA A 21 -26.44 -10.46 7.68
N GLY A 22 -26.18 -9.38 8.44
CA GLY A 22 -27.18 -8.41 8.86
C GLY A 22 -27.76 -8.64 10.25
N GLU A 23 -27.22 -9.59 11.03
CA GLU A 23 -27.66 -9.81 12.41
C GLU A 23 -27.27 -8.64 13.34
N SER A 24 -28.11 -8.38 14.35
CA SER A 24 -27.89 -7.25 15.25
C SER A 24 -26.70 -7.48 16.21
N THR A 25 -25.86 -6.45 16.37
CA THR A 25 -24.76 -6.43 17.34
C THR A 25 -25.23 -6.74 18.77
N SER A 26 -26.42 -6.28 19.13
CA SER A 26 -27.03 -6.51 20.44
C SER A 26 -27.40 -7.98 20.66
N ALA A 27 -27.91 -8.68 19.64
CA ALA A 27 -28.25 -10.10 19.73
C ALA A 27 -26.99 -10.96 19.87
N LEU A 28 -25.99 -10.71 19.02
CA LEU A 28 -24.72 -11.44 19.04
C LEU A 28 -23.93 -11.19 20.33
N ALA A 29 -23.96 -9.97 20.88
CA ALA A 29 -23.34 -9.67 22.17
C ALA A 29 -23.95 -10.48 23.33
N ARG A 30 -25.29 -10.63 23.33
CA ARG A 30 -26.01 -11.43 24.34
C ARG A 30 -25.69 -12.92 24.20
N GLU A 31 -25.70 -13.43 22.97
CA GLU A 31 -25.46 -14.85 22.68
C GLU A 31 -24.04 -15.30 23.07
N PHE A 32 -23.03 -14.49 22.75
CA PHE A 32 -21.63 -14.81 23.02
C PHE A 32 -21.12 -14.28 24.38
N GLY A 33 -21.99 -13.67 25.20
CA GLY A 33 -21.65 -13.21 26.54
C GLY A 33 -20.59 -12.10 26.59
N VAL A 34 -20.60 -11.20 25.60
CA VAL A 34 -19.68 -10.05 25.47
C VAL A 34 -20.43 -8.72 25.45
N SER A 35 -19.74 -7.61 25.68
CA SER A 35 -20.38 -6.29 25.61
C SER A 35 -20.61 -5.86 24.16
N LYS A 36 -21.70 -5.14 23.91
CA LYS A 36 -21.97 -4.52 22.60
C LYS A 36 -20.82 -3.63 22.14
N GLY A 37 -20.20 -2.91 23.07
CA GLY A 37 -19.02 -2.08 22.82
C GLY A 37 -17.83 -2.89 22.29
N ALA A 38 -17.56 -4.07 22.86
CA ALA A 38 -16.46 -4.93 22.42
C ALA A 38 -16.68 -5.51 21.01
N VAL A 39 -17.92 -5.84 20.66
CA VAL A 39 -18.28 -6.26 19.30
C VAL A 39 -18.15 -5.08 18.33
N SER A 40 -18.71 -3.92 18.69
CA SER A 40 -18.68 -2.71 17.87
C SER A 40 -17.25 -2.23 17.62
N SER A 41 -16.40 -2.15 18.65
CA SER A 41 -15.02 -1.67 18.50
C SER A 41 -14.18 -2.60 17.61
N ARG A 42 -14.48 -3.90 17.60
CA ARG A 42 -13.71 -4.90 16.85
C ARG A 42 -14.17 -5.01 15.39
N PHE A 43 -15.46 -4.83 15.12
CA PHE A 43 -16.04 -5.08 13.80
C PHE A 43 -16.56 -3.85 13.08
N SER A 44 -16.75 -2.68 13.72
CA SER A 44 -17.35 -1.51 13.05
C SER A 44 -16.60 -1.16 11.76
N LYS A 45 -15.31 -0.83 11.87
CA LYS A 45 -14.47 -0.44 10.72
C LYS A 45 -14.28 -1.59 9.74
N ARG A 46 -14.02 -2.82 10.23
CA ARG A 46 -13.80 -4.00 9.37
C ARG A 46 -15.06 -4.35 8.56
N THR A 47 -16.22 -4.39 9.19
CA THR A 47 -17.49 -4.72 8.55
C THR A 47 -17.91 -3.62 7.57
N GLU A 48 -17.68 -2.36 7.91
CA GLU A 48 -17.87 -1.22 7.01
C GLU A 48 -17.01 -1.33 5.75
N THR A 49 -15.69 -1.57 5.90
CA THR A 49 -14.79 -1.78 4.76
C THR A 49 -15.24 -2.95 3.88
N ILE A 50 -15.61 -4.10 4.48
CA ILE A 50 -16.07 -5.27 3.72
C ILE A 50 -17.36 -4.94 2.95
N LYS A 51 -18.31 -4.22 3.56
CA LYS A 51 -19.55 -3.80 2.89
C LYS A 51 -19.27 -2.82 1.75
N ALA A 52 -18.36 -1.87 1.94
CA ALA A 52 -17.95 -0.92 0.91
C ALA A 52 -17.38 -1.65 -0.32
N VAL A 53 -16.43 -2.57 -0.11
CA VAL A 53 -15.85 -3.38 -1.20
C VAL A 53 -16.91 -4.26 -1.86
N ALA A 54 -17.79 -4.91 -1.09
CA ALA A 54 -18.87 -5.73 -1.65
C ALA A 54 -19.81 -4.90 -2.54
N ASN A 55 -20.15 -3.68 -2.13
CA ASN A 55 -20.96 -2.76 -2.93
C ASN A 55 -20.25 -2.35 -4.23
N GLN A 56 -18.94 -2.10 -4.18
CA GLN A 56 -18.14 -1.81 -5.39
C GLN A 56 -18.14 -2.99 -6.37
N LEU A 57 -18.00 -4.23 -5.88
CA LEU A 57 -18.08 -5.43 -6.71
C LEU A 57 -19.46 -5.57 -7.37
N VAL A 58 -20.53 -5.38 -6.61
CA VAL A 58 -21.91 -5.43 -7.16
C VAL A 58 -22.13 -4.34 -8.20
N ALA A 59 -21.60 -3.13 -7.97
CA ALA A 59 -21.68 -2.03 -8.93
C ALA A 59 -20.89 -2.36 -10.22
N ALA A 60 -19.68 -2.90 -10.08
CA ALA A 60 -18.86 -3.34 -11.19
C ALA A 60 -19.52 -4.47 -12.00
N ASP A 61 -20.11 -5.46 -11.33
CA ASP A 61 -20.83 -6.56 -11.99
C ASP A 61 -22.04 -6.06 -12.78
N ARG A 62 -22.81 -5.12 -12.22
CA ARG A 62 -23.93 -4.48 -12.93
C ARG A 62 -23.46 -3.69 -14.14
N ALA A 63 -22.38 -2.92 -14.01
CA ALA A 63 -21.81 -2.18 -15.11
C ALA A 63 -21.31 -3.13 -16.21
N MET A 64 -20.65 -4.22 -15.83
CA MET A 64 -20.17 -5.26 -16.73
C MET A 64 -21.32 -5.94 -17.48
N ALA A 65 -22.44 -6.21 -16.80
CA ALA A 65 -23.62 -6.83 -17.42
C ALA A 65 -24.30 -5.93 -18.47
N ASN A 66 -24.11 -4.61 -18.39
CA ASN A 66 -24.63 -3.66 -19.38
C ASN A 66 -23.75 -3.57 -20.64
N LEU A 67 -22.53 -4.12 -20.61
CA LEU A 67 -21.62 -4.16 -21.75
C LEU A 67 -21.91 -5.36 -22.66
N ASN A 68 -21.58 -5.24 -23.94
CA ASN A 68 -21.62 -6.40 -24.84
C ASN A 68 -20.46 -7.37 -24.54
N VAL A 69 -20.53 -8.61 -25.04
CA VAL A 69 -19.53 -9.67 -24.73
C VAL A 69 -18.10 -9.25 -25.09
N SER A 70 -17.91 -8.53 -26.21
CA SER A 70 -16.57 -8.07 -26.61
C SER A 70 -16.03 -7.00 -25.65
N GLU A 71 -16.87 -6.07 -25.24
CA GLU A 71 -16.52 -5.03 -24.25
C GLU A 71 -16.23 -5.62 -22.87
N GLN A 72 -16.97 -6.66 -22.46
CA GLN A 72 -16.70 -7.37 -21.22
C GLN A 72 -15.33 -8.04 -21.21
N ILE A 73 -14.94 -8.65 -22.34
CA ILE A 73 -13.60 -9.26 -22.50
C ILE A 73 -12.52 -8.18 -22.42
N ALA A 74 -12.71 -7.06 -23.14
CA ALA A 74 -11.77 -5.94 -23.14
C ALA A 74 -11.59 -5.34 -21.73
N ALA A 75 -12.69 -5.13 -21.00
CA ALA A 75 -12.66 -4.59 -19.65
C ALA A 75 -11.93 -5.52 -18.67
N ARG A 76 -12.13 -6.85 -18.77
CA ARG A 76 -11.40 -7.83 -17.96
C ARG A 76 -9.92 -7.88 -18.30
N SER A 77 -9.58 -7.89 -19.59
CA SER A 77 -8.18 -7.85 -20.05
C SER A 77 -7.47 -6.62 -19.51
N LEU A 78 -8.08 -5.44 -19.63
CA LEU A 78 -7.51 -4.21 -19.10
C LEU A 78 -7.31 -4.28 -17.58
N ALA A 79 -8.29 -4.82 -16.85
CA ALA A 79 -8.17 -4.98 -15.41
C ALA A 79 -7.01 -5.93 -15.03
N ASP A 80 -6.77 -6.99 -15.82
CA ASP A 80 -5.66 -7.91 -15.60
C ASP A 80 -4.31 -7.29 -15.96
N ASP A 81 -4.23 -6.51 -17.05
CA ASP A 81 -3.04 -5.75 -17.43
C ASP A 81 -2.67 -4.73 -16.34
N LEU A 82 -3.64 -4.02 -15.77
CA LEU A 82 -3.42 -3.07 -14.68
C LEU A 82 -2.88 -3.74 -13.40
N LYS A 83 -3.36 -4.95 -13.08
CA LYS A 83 -2.82 -5.75 -11.97
C LYS A 83 -1.38 -6.17 -12.25
N ALA A 84 -1.11 -6.65 -13.46
CA ALA A 84 0.23 -7.07 -13.87
C ALA A 84 1.23 -5.91 -13.85
N ILE A 85 0.84 -4.73 -14.34
CA ILE A 85 1.65 -3.50 -14.25
C ILE A 85 1.96 -3.18 -12.79
N SER A 86 0.96 -3.25 -11.91
CA SER A 86 1.14 -2.98 -10.48
C SER A 86 2.12 -3.97 -9.83
N GLU A 87 2.05 -5.24 -10.19
CA GLU A 87 2.99 -6.27 -9.73
C GLU A 87 4.41 -6.02 -10.24
N HIS A 88 4.55 -5.69 -11.52
CA HIS A 88 5.83 -5.35 -12.13
C HIS A 88 6.45 -4.09 -11.53
N LEU A 89 5.65 -3.05 -11.25
CA LEU A 89 6.11 -1.84 -10.57
C LEU A 89 6.58 -2.13 -9.14
N ALA A 90 5.85 -2.97 -8.40
CA ALA A 90 6.28 -3.42 -7.08
C ALA A 90 7.59 -4.23 -7.16
N GLY A 91 7.75 -5.09 -8.17
CA GLY A 91 8.99 -5.81 -8.46
C GLY A 91 10.14 -4.87 -8.81
N ALA A 92 9.91 -3.90 -9.70
CA ALA A 92 10.88 -2.89 -10.09
C ALA A 92 11.31 -2.02 -8.90
N ALA A 93 10.38 -1.64 -8.04
CA ALA A 93 10.68 -0.94 -6.79
C ALA A 93 11.60 -1.75 -5.89
N ARG A 94 11.34 -3.07 -5.71
CA ARG A 94 12.21 -3.95 -4.92
C ARG A 94 13.63 -4.00 -5.49
N TYR A 95 13.77 -4.22 -6.80
CA TYR A 95 15.08 -4.25 -7.44
C TYR A 95 15.78 -2.89 -7.42
N GLY A 96 15.03 -1.81 -7.61
CA GLY A 96 15.52 -0.44 -7.53
C GLY A 96 16.05 -0.09 -6.15
N SER A 97 15.27 -0.37 -5.09
CA SER A 97 15.71 -0.17 -3.70
C SER A 97 16.92 -1.03 -3.33
N ALA A 98 16.99 -2.28 -3.78
CA ALA A 98 18.17 -3.13 -3.56
C ALA A 98 19.41 -2.58 -4.28
N THR A 99 19.24 -2.12 -5.52
CA THR A 99 20.30 -1.48 -6.31
C THR A 99 20.77 -0.19 -5.65
N ALA A 100 19.85 0.65 -5.21
CA ALA A 100 20.15 1.89 -4.50
C ALA A 100 20.93 1.64 -3.22
N HIS A 101 20.50 0.67 -2.41
CA HIS A 101 21.21 0.28 -1.20
C HIS A 101 22.66 -0.16 -1.52
N ARG A 102 22.82 -1.00 -2.55
CA ARG A 102 24.16 -1.44 -2.98
C ARG A 102 25.02 -0.28 -3.49
N LEU A 103 24.47 0.62 -4.29
CA LEU A 103 25.19 1.79 -4.80
C LEU A 103 25.58 2.75 -3.66
N ALA A 104 24.70 2.95 -2.67
CA ALA A 104 25.00 3.75 -1.49
C ALA A 104 26.12 3.11 -0.64
N LEU A 105 26.14 1.79 -0.51
CA LEU A 105 27.24 1.08 0.15
C LEU A 105 28.56 1.30 -0.59
N ILE A 106 28.59 1.17 -1.92
CA ILE A 106 29.80 1.41 -2.72
C ILE A 106 30.24 2.88 -2.58
N ALA A 107 29.29 3.83 -2.61
CA ALA A 107 29.59 5.24 -2.41
C ALA A 107 30.21 5.50 -1.03
N HIS A 108 29.72 4.82 0.01
CA HIS A 108 30.30 4.92 1.35
C HIS A 108 31.74 4.39 1.37
N THR A 109 32.01 3.21 0.79
CA THR A 109 33.38 2.69 0.68
C THR A 109 34.28 3.60 -0.14
N GLU A 110 33.78 4.24 -1.20
CA GLU A 110 34.56 5.20 -1.98
C GLU A 110 34.90 6.46 -1.18
N SER A 111 34.03 6.87 -0.26
CA SER A 111 34.27 8.02 0.61
C SER A 111 35.41 7.80 1.61
N GLU A 112 35.72 6.54 1.96
CA GLU A 112 36.86 6.20 2.83
C GLU A 112 38.22 6.50 2.20
N LYS A 113 38.27 6.73 0.88
CA LYS A 113 39.49 7.09 0.15
C LYS A 113 39.81 8.58 0.19
N ILE A 114 38.92 9.40 0.74
CA ILE A 114 39.08 10.85 0.82
C ILE A 114 40.03 11.17 1.98
N ASP A 115 41.05 11.99 1.71
CA ASP A 115 41.91 12.54 2.75
C ASP A 115 41.22 13.71 3.44
N ASP A 116 40.76 13.49 4.68
CA ASP A 116 40.10 14.52 5.49
C ASP A 116 40.98 15.75 5.77
N THR A 117 42.30 15.59 5.72
CA THR A 117 43.25 16.68 5.95
C THR A 117 43.60 17.45 4.68
N ALA A 118 43.37 16.86 3.51
CA ALA A 118 43.59 17.47 2.20
C ALA A 118 42.53 17.06 1.16
N PRO A 119 41.24 17.38 1.37
CA PRO A 119 40.14 16.84 0.56
C PRO A 119 40.10 17.35 -0.88
N THR A 120 40.92 18.35 -1.22
CA THR A 120 41.04 18.95 -2.55
C THR A 120 42.26 18.46 -3.33
N ASN A 121 43.03 17.52 -2.78
CA ASN A 121 44.08 16.85 -3.52
C ASN A 121 43.49 16.02 -4.68
N SER A 122 44.29 15.70 -5.69
CA SER A 122 43.79 15.06 -6.91
C SER A 122 43.10 13.72 -6.67
N GLU A 123 43.60 12.92 -5.72
CA GLU A 123 43.02 11.60 -5.39
C GLU A 123 41.67 11.74 -4.67
N SER A 124 41.57 12.64 -3.70
CA SER A 124 40.32 12.94 -2.96
C SER A 124 39.25 13.53 -3.87
N VAL A 125 39.63 14.39 -4.81
CA VAL A 125 38.70 14.95 -5.80
C VAL A 125 38.14 13.87 -6.72
N GLU A 126 38.94 12.89 -7.13
CA GLU A 126 38.43 11.76 -7.92
C GLU A 126 37.49 10.86 -7.10
N ALA A 127 37.83 10.56 -5.85
CA ALA A 127 36.94 9.82 -4.95
C ALA A 127 35.60 10.57 -4.75
N LEU A 128 35.64 11.88 -4.51
CA LEU A 128 34.44 12.72 -4.37
C LEU A 128 33.55 12.69 -5.62
N LYS A 129 34.12 12.69 -6.83
CA LYS A 129 33.34 12.54 -8.08
C LYS A 129 32.67 11.17 -8.15
N GLY A 130 33.37 10.10 -7.77
CA GLY A 130 32.83 8.75 -7.69
C GLY A 130 31.65 8.67 -6.71
N VAL A 131 31.82 9.19 -5.50
CA VAL A 131 30.77 9.28 -4.47
C VAL A 131 29.55 10.04 -4.99
N ALA A 132 29.74 11.19 -5.63
CA ALA A 132 28.66 12.00 -6.17
C ALA A 132 27.87 11.26 -7.27
N LEU A 133 28.57 10.58 -8.19
CA LEU A 133 27.94 9.79 -9.25
C LEU A 133 27.14 8.62 -8.67
N LEU A 134 27.73 7.82 -7.79
CA LEU A 134 27.09 6.65 -7.18
C LEU A 134 25.88 7.06 -6.35
N THR A 135 25.98 8.16 -5.60
CA THR A 135 24.86 8.70 -4.81
C THR A 135 23.72 9.16 -5.73
N LYS A 136 24.03 9.83 -6.84
CA LYS A 136 23.01 10.23 -7.82
C LYS A 136 22.31 9.01 -8.42
N MET A 137 23.07 7.98 -8.81
CA MET A 137 22.52 6.74 -9.35
C MET A 137 21.67 5.98 -8.31
N ALA A 138 22.11 5.96 -7.05
CA ALA A 138 21.35 5.36 -5.95
C ALA A 138 20.00 6.06 -5.73
N ASN A 139 19.98 7.40 -5.80
CA ASN A 139 18.75 8.18 -5.68
C ASN A 139 17.79 7.88 -6.84
N SER A 140 18.27 7.87 -8.08
CA SER A 140 17.45 7.51 -9.24
C SER A 140 16.90 6.08 -9.17
N ALA A 141 17.73 5.12 -8.73
CA ALA A 141 17.28 3.74 -8.54
C ALA A 141 16.20 3.61 -7.43
N SER A 142 16.15 4.55 -6.49
CA SER A 142 15.16 4.57 -5.40
C SER A 142 13.82 5.20 -5.77
N GLU A 143 13.71 5.92 -6.89
CA GLU A 143 12.55 6.77 -7.21
C GLU A 143 11.23 5.99 -7.21
N ILE A 144 11.18 4.83 -7.88
CA ILE A 144 9.97 4.02 -7.96
C ILE A 144 9.54 3.58 -6.55
N GLY A 145 10.49 3.11 -5.72
CA GLY A 145 10.21 2.69 -4.34
C GLY A 145 9.75 3.85 -3.46
N LEU A 146 10.38 5.01 -3.57
CA LEU A 146 10.01 6.21 -2.81
C LEU A 146 8.62 6.72 -3.20
N ASN A 147 8.29 6.72 -4.50
CA ASN A 147 6.96 7.13 -4.97
C ASN A 147 5.87 6.19 -4.49
N LEU A 148 6.12 4.87 -4.47
CA LEU A 148 5.18 3.92 -3.87
C LEU A 148 5.01 4.13 -2.36
N LEU A 149 6.08 4.45 -1.62
CA LEU A 149 5.98 4.77 -0.18
C LEU A 149 5.17 6.05 0.05
N ARG A 150 5.36 7.07 -0.80
CA ARG A 150 4.61 8.34 -0.75
C ARG A 150 3.12 8.11 -1.03
N ALA A 151 2.77 7.37 -2.09
CA ALA A 151 1.38 7.03 -2.41
C ALA A 151 0.68 6.31 -1.24
N ASN A 152 1.37 5.37 -0.60
CA ASN A 152 0.83 4.71 0.60
C ASN A 152 0.67 5.66 1.78
N LYS A 153 1.61 6.59 1.98
CA LYS A 153 1.53 7.60 3.05
C LYS A 153 0.36 8.56 2.85
N GLU A 154 0.16 9.06 1.63
CA GLU A 154 -0.96 9.95 1.29
C GLU A 154 -2.31 9.25 1.54
N GLN A 155 -2.41 7.99 1.16
CA GLN A 155 -3.59 7.16 1.43
C GLN A 155 -3.83 6.98 2.95
N ILE A 156 -2.78 6.71 3.73
CA ILE A 156 -2.88 6.57 5.20
C ILE A 156 -3.25 7.90 5.86
N ASP A 157 -2.67 9.02 5.40
CA ASP A 157 -2.93 10.34 5.94
C ASP A 157 -4.36 10.82 5.61
N GLY A 158 -4.91 10.45 4.44
CA GLY A 158 -6.32 10.65 4.09
C GLY A 158 -7.26 9.84 4.98
N LEU A 159 -6.95 8.55 5.15
CA LEU A 159 -7.70 7.64 6.04
C LEU A 159 -7.70 8.10 7.51
N ASN A 160 -6.65 8.79 7.96
CA ASN A 160 -6.52 9.32 9.32
C ASN A 160 -7.20 10.68 9.51
N ARG A 161 -7.35 11.49 8.46
CA ARG A 161 -8.03 12.79 8.50
C ARG A 161 -9.56 12.69 8.44
N GLY A 162 -10.10 11.51 8.12
CA GLY A 162 -11.54 11.31 7.99
C GLY A 162 -12.13 11.86 6.69
N ASP A 163 -11.28 12.11 5.69
CA ASP A 163 -11.73 12.34 4.31
C ASP A 163 -12.17 10.98 3.74
N ASP A 164 -13.47 10.69 3.82
CA ASP A 164 -14.09 9.42 3.41
C ASP A 164 -14.20 9.24 1.88
N GLU A 165 -13.51 10.05 1.09
CA GLU A 165 -13.31 9.79 -0.33
C GLU A 165 -11.89 9.27 -0.53
N ALA A 166 -11.73 7.95 -0.43
CA ALA A 166 -10.65 7.31 -1.15
C ALA A 166 -10.87 7.64 -2.64
N PRO A 167 -9.99 8.43 -3.30
CA PRO A 167 -10.17 8.76 -4.70
C PRO A 167 -10.23 7.44 -5.48
N ALA A 168 -11.38 7.16 -6.08
CA ALA A 168 -11.57 5.96 -6.88
C ALA A 168 -10.82 6.15 -8.20
N GLY A 169 -9.78 5.35 -8.44
CA GLY A 169 -9.03 5.36 -9.70
C GLY A 169 -7.52 5.37 -9.52
N LEU A 170 -6.83 5.03 -10.60
CA LEU A 170 -5.37 5.01 -10.66
C LEU A 170 -4.75 6.40 -10.82
N GLU A 171 -5.57 7.45 -11.00
CA GLU A 171 -5.12 8.82 -11.23
C GLU A 171 -4.27 9.38 -10.07
N HIS A 172 -4.56 8.97 -8.83
CA HIS A 172 -3.75 9.33 -7.66
C HIS A 172 -2.37 8.65 -7.64
N PHE A 173 -2.23 7.47 -8.25
CA PHE A 173 -0.98 6.72 -8.23
C PHE A 173 0.04 7.22 -9.26
N TYR A 174 -0.43 7.85 -10.35
CA TYR A 174 0.42 8.14 -11.51
C TYR A 174 0.69 9.62 -11.76
N GLY A 175 0.05 10.54 -11.02
CA GLY A 175 0.29 11.97 -11.16
C GLY A 175 -0.27 12.53 -12.47
N ASP A 176 -0.89 13.71 -12.37
CA ASP A 176 -1.48 14.43 -13.48
C ASP A 176 -0.48 14.58 -14.65
N SER A 177 -0.78 13.92 -15.77
CA SER A 177 -0.12 14.14 -17.05
C SER A 177 -1.17 14.54 -18.08
N ALA A 178 -1.95 15.57 -17.75
CA ALA A 178 -2.63 16.39 -18.74
C ALA A 178 -1.68 17.48 -19.27
N THR A 179 -1.00 17.18 -20.39
CA THR A 179 -0.72 18.16 -21.47
C THR A 179 -0.78 17.45 -22.81
#